data_AF-A0A7Y3ETC7-F1
#
_entry.id   AF-A0A7Y3ETC7-F1
#
_cell.length_a   1.000
_cell.length_b   1.000
_cell.length_c   1.000
_cell.angle_alpha   90.00
_cell.angle_beta   90.00
_cell.angle_gamma   90.00
#
_symmetry.space_group_name_H-M   'P 1'
#
loop_
_entity.id
_entity.type
_entity.pdbx_description
1 polymer ?
#
loop_
_entity_poly.entity_id
_entity_poly.type
_entity_poly.pdbx_seq_one_letter_code
_entity_poly.pdbx_strand_id
1 'polypeptide(L)'
;MSHVRVVEALERLYESAVMAPETFDVNVAGEDIFERVTDREVAKRARRALRVSVKLARFWDGNTTDEPDWLRRVDQASGAPAWRPLLEIAQLGLDESPSHEVFDLVKRLFPVVHYERWMDGMDFDEWQHTG
;
A
#
# COMPACT_ATOMS: atom_id res chain seq x y z
N MET A 1 -11.58 -5.68 -9.45
CA MET A 1 -10.64 -6.19 -8.43
C MET A 1 -11.04 -5.60 -7.08
N SER A 2 -10.97 -6.35 -5.96
CA SER A 2 -11.29 -5.77 -4.64
C SER A 2 -10.21 -4.79 -4.17
N HIS A 3 -10.55 -3.87 -3.26
CA HIS A 3 -9.61 -2.92 -2.66
C HIS A 3 -8.38 -3.61 -2.05
N VAL A 4 -8.58 -4.74 -1.35
CA VAL A 4 -7.51 -5.57 -0.79
C VAL A 4 -6.54 -6.02 -1.88
N ARG A 5 -7.05 -6.58 -2.98
CA ARG A 5 -6.23 -7.06 -4.10
C ARG A 5 -5.46 -5.94 -4.80
N VAL A 6 -6.02 -4.73 -4.86
CA VAL A 6 -5.31 -3.55 -5.36
C VAL A 6 -4.13 -3.21 -4.45
N VAL A 7 -4.35 -3.16 -3.13
CA VAL A 7 -3.29 -2.85 -2.17
C VAL A 7 -2.20 -3.92 -2.19
N GLU A 8 -2.54 -5.21 -2.19
CA GLU A 8 -1.56 -6.30 -2.31
C GLU A 8 -0.72 -6.19 -3.59
N ALA A 9 -1.32 -5.79 -4.72
CA ALA A 9 -0.59 -5.60 -5.97
C ALA A 9 0.38 -4.42 -5.89
N LEU A 10 -0.01 -3.33 -5.22
CA LEU A 10 0.86 -2.18 -4.97
C LEU A 10 1.97 -2.49 -3.95
N GLU A 11 1.73 -3.37 -2.98
CA GLU A 11 2.76 -3.85 -2.06
C GLU A 11 3.80 -4.69 -2.78
N ARG A 12 3.40 -5.61 -3.65
CA ARG A 12 4.33 -6.36 -4.52
C ARG A 12 5.17 -5.45 -5.42
N LEU A 13 4.57 -4.35 -5.87
CA LEU A 13 5.27 -3.32 -6.64
C LEU A 13 6.31 -2.58 -5.78
N TYR A 14 5.97 -2.24 -4.53
CA TYR A 14 6.91 -1.60 -3.60
C TYR A 14 8.07 -2.54 -3.25
N GLU A 15 7.77 -3.80 -2.95
CA GLU A 15 8.76 -4.83 -2.71
C GLU A 15 9.72 -4.95 -3.89
N SER A 16 9.19 -5.10 -5.11
CA SER A 16 10.03 -5.18 -6.32
C SER A 16 10.91 -3.94 -6.50
N ALA A 17 10.37 -2.74 -6.23
CA ALA A 17 11.10 -1.49 -6.36
C ALA A 17 12.27 -1.36 -5.37
N VAL A 18 12.18 -1.95 -4.18
CA VAL A 18 13.26 -1.84 -3.15
C VAL A 18 14.18 -3.06 -3.10
N MET A 19 13.74 -4.19 -3.64
CA MET A 19 14.48 -5.46 -3.61
C MET A 19 15.26 -5.72 -4.91
N ALA A 20 14.76 -5.25 -6.05
CA ALA A 20 15.40 -5.40 -7.35
C ALA A 20 15.28 -4.11 -8.19
N PRO A 21 15.73 -2.94 -7.66
CA PRO A 21 15.56 -1.64 -8.31
C PRO A 21 16.12 -1.58 -9.74
N GLU A 22 17.19 -2.32 -10.02
CA GLU A 22 17.89 -2.36 -11.31
C GLU A 22 17.09 -3.05 -12.42
N THR A 23 16.12 -3.89 -12.05
CA THR A 23 15.21 -4.58 -12.99
C THR A 23 13.78 -4.04 -12.94
N PHE A 24 13.54 -3.02 -12.13
CA PHE A 24 12.20 -2.50 -11.88
C PHE A 24 11.64 -1.73 -13.08
N ASP A 25 10.57 -2.24 -13.68
CA ASP A 25 9.79 -1.55 -14.71
C ASP A 25 8.36 -1.25 -14.22
N VAL A 26 8.10 0.03 -13.94
CA VAL A 26 6.80 0.51 -13.49
C VAL A 26 5.69 0.34 -14.54
N ASN A 27 6.02 0.34 -15.83
CA ASN A 27 5.02 0.26 -16.88
C ASN A 27 4.43 -1.16 -16.92
N VAL A 28 5.30 -2.17 -16.95
CA VAL A 28 4.90 -3.58 -16.92
C VAL A 28 4.13 -3.88 -15.63
N ALA A 29 4.67 -3.50 -14.48
CA ALA A 29 4.04 -3.81 -13.20
C ALA A 29 2.77 -2.99 -12.93
N GLY A 30 2.63 -1.83 -13.56
CA GLY A 30 1.45 -0.98 -13.46
C GLY A 30 0.29 -1.42 -14.36
N GLU A 31 0.57 -1.95 -15.56
CA GLU A 31 -0.44 -2.38 -16.52
C GLU A 31 -1.45 -3.37 -15.91
N ASP A 32 -0.94 -4.43 -15.28
CA ASP A 32 -1.74 -5.45 -14.57
C ASP A 32 -2.70 -4.86 -13.52
N ILE A 33 -2.29 -3.78 -12.86
CA ILE A 33 -3.11 -3.11 -11.82
C ILE A 33 -4.23 -2.33 -12.50
N PHE A 34 -3.92 -1.55 -13.53
CA PHE A 34 -4.88 -0.66 -14.18
C PHE A 34 -5.84 -1.36 -15.13
N GLU A 35 -5.51 -2.53 -15.65
CA GLU A 35 -6.47 -3.38 -16.37
C GLU A 35 -7.63 -3.83 -15.47
N ARG A 36 -7.40 -3.94 -14.17
CA ARG A 36 -8.33 -4.56 -13.21
C ARG A 36 -8.99 -3.57 -12.26
N VAL A 37 -8.53 -2.32 -12.25
CA VAL A 37 -9.10 -1.20 -11.47
C VAL A 37 -10.07 -0.41 -12.34
N THR A 38 -11.36 -0.56 -12.05
CA THR A 38 -12.44 0.18 -12.74
C THR A 38 -12.87 1.44 -12.01
N ASP A 39 -12.63 1.51 -10.69
CA ASP A 39 -13.01 2.66 -9.88
C ASP A 39 -12.04 3.84 -10.07
N ARG A 40 -12.59 5.04 -10.27
CA ARG A 40 -11.81 6.26 -10.56
C ARG A 40 -11.00 6.74 -9.35
N GLU A 41 -11.57 6.68 -8.16
CA GLU A 41 -10.94 7.12 -6.92
C GLU A 41 -9.83 6.17 -6.49
N VAL A 42 -10.04 4.86 -6.66
CA VAL A 42 -8.99 3.84 -6.51
C VAL A 42 -7.89 4.05 -7.54
N ALA A 43 -8.23 4.26 -8.82
CA ALA A 43 -7.24 4.49 -9.87
C ALA A 43 -6.38 5.74 -9.61
N LYS A 44 -6.95 6.80 -9.03
CA LYS A 44 -6.20 8.02 -8.65
C LYS A 44 -5.15 7.73 -7.57
N ARG A 45 -5.49 6.93 -6.56
CA ARG A 45 -4.60 6.54 -5.46
C ARG A 45 -3.54 5.54 -5.93
N ALA A 46 -3.92 4.57 -6.76
CA ALA A 46 -2.98 3.65 -7.40
C ALA A 46 -1.92 4.39 -8.23
N ARG A 47 -2.29 5.46 -8.97
CA ARG A 47 -1.31 6.30 -9.69
C ARG A 47 -0.35 7.05 -8.77
N ARG A 48 -0.77 7.39 -7.55
CA ARG A 48 0.12 7.97 -6.54
C ARG A 48 1.11 6.90 -6.06
N ALA A 49 0.65 5.70 -5.78
CA ALA A 49 1.50 4.58 -5.39
C ALA A 49 2.52 4.21 -6.50
N LEU A 50 2.12 4.16 -7.78
CA LEU A 50 3.07 3.99 -8.90
C LEU A 50 4.19 5.04 -8.90
N ARG A 51 3.86 6.31 -8.61
CA ARG A 51 4.88 7.36 -8.55
C ARG A 51 5.80 7.20 -7.35
N VAL A 52 5.31 6.63 -6.26
CA VAL A 52 6.14 6.27 -5.10
C VAL A 52 7.08 5.13 -5.46
N SER A 53 6.61 4.07 -6.11
CA SER A 53 7.47 2.93 -6.48
C SER A 53 8.61 3.34 -7.42
N VAL A 54 8.37 4.25 -8.38
CA VAL A 54 9.44 4.82 -9.20
C VAL A 54 10.48 5.58 -8.36
N LYS A 55 10.04 6.33 -7.35
CA LYS A 55 10.96 7.03 -6.44
C LYS A 55 11.75 6.06 -5.57
N LEU A 56 11.10 4.99 -5.09
CA LEU A 56 11.74 3.93 -4.32
C LEU A 56 12.81 3.22 -5.15
N ALA A 57 12.48 2.81 -6.37
CA ALA A 57 13.44 2.16 -7.27
C ALA A 57 14.64 3.06 -7.57
N ARG A 58 14.40 4.34 -7.89
CA ARG A 58 15.49 5.32 -8.09
C ARG A 58 16.32 5.58 -6.84
N PHE A 59 15.70 5.52 -5.67
CA PHE A 59 16.44 5.66 -4.41
C PHE A 59 17.34 4.44 -4.21
N TRP A 60 16.87 3.23 -4.47
CA TRP A 60 17.65 2.02 -4.25
C TRP A 60 18.60 1.66 -5.40
N ASP A 61 18.40 2.21 -6.59
CA ASP A 61 19.32 2.09 -7.72
C ASP A 61 20.66 2.79 -7.39
N GLY A 62 21.65 1.98 -7.00
CA GLY A 62 22.97 2.44 -6.57
C GLY A 62 23.15 2.64 -5.06
N ASN A 63 22.09 2.47 -4.24
CA ASN A 63 22.22 2.45 -2.77
C ASN A 63 22.23 1.00 -2.25
N THR A 64 23.23 0.68 -1.43
CA THR A 64 23.35 -0.64 -0.80
C THR A 64 22.85 -0.58 0.64
N THR A 65 22.19 -1.66 1.08
CA THR A 65 21.75 -1.83 2.47
C THR A 65 21.79 -3.30 2.86
N ASP A 66 22.10 -3.55 4.12
CA ASP A 66 22.12 -4.90 4.71
C ASP A 66 20.72 -5.30 5.23
N GLU A 67 19.75 -4.38 5.21
CA GLU A 67 18.38 -4.63 5.67
C GLU A 67 17.66 -5.62 4.74
N PRO A 68 17.32 -6.85 5.17
CA PRO A 68 16.65 -7.82 4.32
C PRO A 68 15.13 -7.60 4.20
N ASP A 69 14.52 -6.84 5.13
CA ASP A 69 13.07 -6.60 5.15
C ASP A 69 12.69 -5.46 4.18
N TRP A 70 11.93 -5.79 3.15
CA TRP A 70 11.47 -4.82 2.15
C TRP A 70 10.60 -3.70 2.77
N LEU A 71 9.82 -4.00 3.82
CA LEU A 71 8.99 -3.02 4.51
C LEU A 71 9.87 -1.91 5.10
N ARG A 72 10.95 -2.32 5.78
CA ARG A 72 11.92 -1.39 6.37
C ARG A 72 12.70 -0.61 5.32
N ARG A 73 12.98 -1.20 4.15
CA ARG A 73 13.58 -0.46 3.03
C ARG A 73 12.66 0.62 2.47
N VAL A 74 11.36 0.36 2.37
CA VAL A 74 10.37 1.38 2.00
C VAL A 74 10.34 2.49 3.04
N ASP A 75 10.33 2.14 4.32
CA ASP A 75 10.34 3.10 5.43
C ASP A 75 11.60 3.96 5.44
N GLN A 76 12.77 3.36 5.24
CA GLN A 76 14.05 4.07 5.17
C GLN A 76 14.08 5.06 4.00
N ALA A 77 13.53 4.70 2.84
CA ALA A 77 13.57 5.54 1.65
C ALA A 77 12.50 6.65 1.65
N SER A 78 11.30 6.38 2.18
CA SER A 78 10.16 7.29 2.02
C SER A 78 9.20 7.37 3.22
N GLY A 79 9.29 6.48 4.20
CA GLY A 79 8.45 6.48 5.42
C GLY A 79 6.94 6.50 5.16
N ALA A 80 6.19 7.06 6.13
CA ALA A 80 4.73 7.20 6.07
C ALA A 80 4.15 7.72 4.73
N PRO A 81 4.74 8.73 4.04
CA PRO A 81 4.28 9.15 2.72
C PRO A 81 4.14 8.05 1.67
N ALA A 82 4.94 6.97 1.72
CA ALA A 82 4.83 5.86 0.79
C ALA A 82 3.55 5.05 0.99
N TRP A 83 3.12 4.91 2.25
CA TRP A 83 2.00 4.05 2.64
C TRP A 83 0.64 4.74 2.55
N ARG A 84 0.61 6.09 2.59
CA ARG A 84 -0.62 6.89 2.52
C ARG A 84 -1.57 6.48 1.39
N PRO A 85 -1.15 6.32 0.12
CA PRO A 85 -2.06 5.93 -0.95
C PRO A 85 -2.68 4.55 -0.75
N LEU A 86 -1.97 3.62 -0.10
CA LEU A 86 -2.47 2.26 0.18
C LEU A 86 -3.52 2.31 1.29
N LEU A 87 -3.26 3.08 2.36
CA LEU A 87 -4.23 3.30 3.43
C LEU A 87 -5.50 3.97 2.89
N GLU A 88 -5.36 4.99 2.04
CA GLU A 88 -6.50 5.66 1.41
C GLU A 88 -7.35 4.71 0.54
N ILE A 89 -6.75 3.71 -0.11
CA ILE A 89 -7.49 2.67 -0.87
C ILE A 89 -8.19 1.70 0.08
N ALA A 90 -7.52 1.30 1.16
CA ALA A 90 -8.11 0.42 2.17
C ALA A 90 -9.32 1.08 2.85
N GLN A 91 -9.22 2.37 3.19
CA GLN A 91 -10.32 3.15 3.77
C GLN A 91 -11.52 3.27 2.83
N LEU A 92 -11.29 3.53 1.53
CA LEU A 92 -12.38 3.50 0.54
C LEU A 92 -13.08 2.14 0.51
N GLY A 93 -12.31 1.05 0.56
CA GLY A 93 -12.90 -0.28 0.62
C GLY A 93 -13.73 -0.51 1.87
N LEU A 94 -13.30 0.05 3.00
CA LEU A 94 -14.01 -0.07 4.28
C LEU A 94 -15.33 0.71 4.24
N ASP A 95 -15.34 1.88 3.60
CA ASP A 95 -16.52 2.73 3.44
C ASP A 95 -17.54 2.14 2.45
N GLU A 96 -17.08 1.55 1.34
CA GLU A 96 -17.95 1.05 0.27
C GLU A 96 -18.47 -0.37 0.49
N SER A 97 -17.61 -1.26 0.99
CA SER A 97 -17.94 -2.68 1.19
C SER A 97 -17.14 -3.23 2.38
N PRO A 98 -17.54 -2.88 3.62
CA PRO A 98 -16.84 -3.32 4.81
C PRO A 98 -16.76 -4.85 4.89
N SER A 99 -15.59 -5.34 5.27
CA SER A 99 -15.31 -6.76 5.49
C SER A 99 -14.14 -6.91 6.46
N HIS A 100 -14.01 -8.08 7.09
CA HIS A 100 -12.86 -8.40 7.94
C HIS A 100 -11.53 -8.14 7.23
N GLU A 101 -11.39 -8.57 5.96
CA GLU A 101 -10.15 -8.40 5.21
C GLU A 101 -9.76 -6.92 5.03
N VAL A 102 -10.73 -6.07 4.69
CA VAL A 102 -10.46 -4.63 4.51
C VAL A 102 -10.22 -3.94 5.85
N PHE A 103 -10.93 -4.35 6.90
CA PHE A 103 -10.73 -3.84 8.25
C PHE A 103 -9.32 -4.14 8.76
N ASP A 104 -8.87 -5.39 8.65
CA ASP A 104 -7.52 -5.79 9.04
C ASP A 104 -6.45 -5.07 8.21
N LEU A 105 -6.74 -4.80 6.94
CA LEU A 105 -5.85 -4.02 6.08
C LEU A 105 -5.69 -2.57 6.57
N VAL A 106 -6.80 -1.90 6.93
CA VAL A 106 -6.75 -0.56 7.53
C VAL A 106 -6.00 -0.61 8.87
N LYS A 107 -6.32 -1.58 9.73
CA LYS A 107 -5.66 -1.79 11.03
C LYS A 107 -4.15 -1.97 10.91
N ARG A 108 -3.69 -2.65 9.86
CA ARG A 108 -2.26 -2.85 9.57
C ARG A 108 -1.57 -1.58 9.05
N LEU A 109 -2.20 -0.84 8.14
CA LEU A 109 -1.59 0.33 7.49
C LEU A 109 -1.67 1.61 8.31
N PHE A 110 -2.70 1.75 9.15
CA PHE A 110 -2.95 2.98 9.91
C PHE A 110 -1.78 3.36 10.84
N PRO A 111 -1.20 2.43 11.64
CA PRO A 111 -0.07 2.76 12.50
C PRO A 111 1.19 3.14 11.73
N VAL A 112 1.37 2.60 10.51
CA VAL A 112 2.51 2.92 9.66
C VAL A 112 2.41 4.36 9.13
N VAL A 113 1.19 4.83 8.85
CA VAL A 113 0.96 6.17 8.30
C VAL A 113 0.87 7.25 9.38
N HIS A 114 0.19 6.93 10.49
CA HIS A 114 -0.18 7.90 11.52
C HIS A 114 0.67 7.80 12.79
N TYR A 115 1.47 6.73 12.95
CA TYR A 115 2.21 6.43 14.18
C TYR A 115 1.30 6.30 15.42
N GLU A 116 0.04 5.91 15.19
CA GLU A 116 -1.01 5.77 16.21
C GLU A 116 -1.74 4.43 16.04
N ARG A 117 -2.29 3.89 17.13
CA ARG A 117 -3.12 2.69 17.05
C ARG A 117 -4.48 3.05 16.43
N TRP A 118 -4.98 2.17 15.58
CA TRP A 118 -6.33 2.29 15.05
C TRP A 118 -7.33 1.53 15.92
N MET A 119 -8.38 2.23 16.37
CA MET A 119 -9.47 1.69 17.19
C MET A 119 -9.02 0.90 18.43
N ASP A 120 -7.87 1.24 19.02
CA ASP A 120 -7.33 0.60 20.24
C ASP A 120 -7.30 -0.94 20.27
N GLY A 121 -7.18 -1.56 19.10
CA GLY A 121 -7.12 -3.02 18.98
C GLY A 121 -8.47 -3.72 18.80
N MET A 122 -9.56 -2.96 18.73
CA MET A 122 -10.91 -3.42 18.37
C MET A 122 -10.90 -4.31 17.12
N ASP A 123 -11.71 -5.37 17.13
CA ASP A 123 -11.92 -6.23 15.97
C ASP A 123 -13.07 -5.74 15.06
N PHE A 124 -13.25 -6.42 13.93
CA PHE A 124 -14.27 -6.02 12.96
C PHE A 124 -15.70 -6.15 13.48
N ASP A 125 -15.99 -7.21 14.23
CA ASP A 125 -17.33 -7.46 14.76
C ASP A 125 -17.66 -6.39 15.81
N GLU A 126 -16.75 -6.11 16.74
CA GLU A 126 -16.89 -5.02 17.70
C GLU A 126 -17.12 -3.67 16.99
N TRP A 127 -16.33 -3.37 15.97
CA TRP A 127 -16.45 -2.13 15.19
C TRP A 127 -17.81 -1.98 14.49
N GLN A 128 -18.33 -3.05 13.87
CA GLN A 128 -19.63 -3.01 13.20
C GLN A 128 -20.79 -2.75 14.16
N HIS A 129 -20.64 -3.13 15.44
CA HIS A 129 -21.66 -2.93 16.48
C HIS A 129 -21.45 -1.64 17.29
N THR A 130 -20.42 -0.83 16.97
CA THR A 130 -20.19 0.46 17.63
C THR A 130 -20.97 1.62 16.96
N GLY A 131 -21.84 1.31 15.99
CA GLY A 131 -22.67 2.25 15.23
C GLY A 131 -24.03 2.54 15.87
#